data_AF-A0A1Y3UEE1-F1
#
_entry.id   AF-A0A1Y3UEE1-F1
#
_cell.length_a   1.000
_cell.length_b   1.000
_cell.length_c   1.000
_cell.angle_alpha   90.00
_cell.angle_beta   90.00
_cell.angle_gamma   90.00
#
_symmetry.space_group_name_H-M   'P 1'
#
loop_
_entity.id
_entity.type
_entity.pdbx_description
1 polymer ?
#
loop_
_entity_poly.entity_id
_entity_poly.type
_entity_poly.pdbx_seq_one_letter_code
_entity_poly.pdbx_strand_id
1 'polypeptide(L)'
;MSPQAVAESTRADLRNAYAKAQGPFTVSDEQGDFIVMRASDYDGEPPLTEGEIRVLEKGYAQALRGETRDAFESLAEIRAIYGL
;
A
#
# COMPACT_ATOMS: atom_id res chain seq x y z
N MET A 1 -17.49 -5.51 31.57
CA MET A 1 -16.25 -4.71 31.47
C MET A 1 -16.53 -3.49 30.60
N SER A 2 -15.92 -2.34 30.87
CA SER A 2 -16.11 -1.16 30.02
C SER A 2 -15.34 -1.33 28.70
N PRO A 3 -15.79 -0.71 27.59
CA PRO A 3 -15.08 -0.75 26.30
C PRO A 3 -13.62 -0.27 26.40
N GLN A 4 -13.35 0.68 27.30
CA GLN A 4 -12.01 1.20 27.57
C GLN A 4 -11.10 0.14 28.22
N ALA A 5 -11.61 -0.62 29.18
CA ALA A 5 -10.85 -1.69 29.82
C ALA A 5 -10.52 -2.83 28.85
N VAL A 6 -11.41 -3.11 27.89
CA VAL A 6 -11.15 -4.09 26.82
C VAL A 6 -10.04 -3.59 25.89
N ALA A 7 -10.09 -2.33 25.47
CA ALA A 7 -9.08 -1.74 24.59
C ALA A 7 -7.67 -1.69 25.22
N GLU A 8 -7.58 -1.41 26.53
CA GLU A 8 -6.32 -1.38 27.26
C GLU A 8 -5.70 -2.78 27.41
N SER A 9 -6.52 -3.79 27.72
CA SER A 9 -6.08 -5.20 27.76
C SER A 9 -5.53 -5.64 26.41
N THR A 10 -6.27 -5.38 25.33
CA THR A 10 -5.84 -5.74 23.97
C THR A 10 -4.51 -5.07 23.59
N ARG A 11 -4.29 -3.83 24.02
CA ARG A 11 -3.03 -3.12 23.75
C ARG A 11 -1.85 -3.73 24.50
N ALA A 12 -2.05 -4.17 25.75
CA ALA A 12 -1.02 -4.86 26.51
C ALA A 12 -0.68 -6.22 25.90
N ASP A 13 -1.69 -6.96 25.47
CA ASP A 13 -1.53 -8.28 24.85
C ASP A 13 -0.75 -8.19 23.53
N LEU A 14 -1.07 -7.23 22.68
CA LEU A 14 -0.34 -6.98 21.43
C LEU A 14 1.13 -6.60 21.68
N ARG A 15 1.42 -5.79 22.70
CA ARG A 15 2.81 -5.43 23.06
C ARG A 15 3.61 -6.63 23.54
N ASN A 16 2.99 -7.49 24.36
CA ASN A 16 3.63 -8.71 24.86
C ASN A 16 3.91 -9.70 23.72
N ALA A 17 2.94 -9.91 22.83
CA ALA A 17 3.11 -10.74 21.65
C ALA A 17 4.25 -10.23 20.75
N TYR A 18 4.30 -8.91 20.52
CA TYR A 18 5.35 -8.27 19.74
C TYR A 18 6.75 -8.46 20.34
N ALA A 19 6.88 -8.25 21.65
CA ALA A 19 8.15 -8.45 22.36
C ALA A 19 8.59 -9.92 22.34
N LYS A 20 7.65 -10.85 22.51
CA LYS A 20 7.92 -12.31 22.45
C LYS A 20 8.35 -12.75 21.06
N ALA A 21 7.78 -12.16 20.00
CA ALA A 21 8.14 -12.41 18.62
C ALA A 21 9.44 -11.69 18.19
N GLN A 22 9.99 -10.82 19.04
CA GLN A 22 11.17 -9.99 18.75
C GLN A 22 10.99 -9.08 17.53
N GLY A 23 9.75 -8.65 17.24
CA GLY A 23 9.45 -7.84 16.06
C GLY A 23 8.06 -8.12 15.46
N PRO A 24 7.85 -7.74 14.18
CA PRO A 24 6.63 -8.06 13.44
C PRO A 24 6.30 -9.55 13.47
N PHE A 25 5.01 -9.87 13.56
CA PHE A 25 4.55 -11.26 13.59
C PHE A 25 3.28 -11.45 12.76
N THR A 26 3.10 -12.66 12.23
CA THR A 26 1.92 -13.04 11.47
C THR A 26 0.84 -13.58 12.40
N VAL A 27 -0.40 -13.17 12.14
CA VAL A 27 -1.61 -13.77 12.70
C VAL A 27 -2.38 -14.40 11.54
N SER A 28 -2.80 -15.64 11.73
CA SER A 28 -3.55 -16.40 10.73
C SER A 28 -4.95 -16.65 11.27
N ASP A 29 -5.97 -16.36 10.45
CA ASP A 29 -7.36 -16.73 10.72
C ASP A 29 -8.03 -17.31 9.46
N GLU A 30 -9.35 -17.56 9.53
CA GLU A 30 -10.12 -18.10 8.41
C GLU A 30 -10.21 -17.15 7.20
N GLN A 31 -9.93 -15.87 7.39
CA GLN A 31 -9.94 -14.82 6.35
C GLN A 31 -8.56 -14.62 5.73
N GLY A 32 -7.50 -15.08 6.40
CA GLY A 32 -6.15 -15.16 5.86
C GLY A 32 -5.07 -14.75 6.86
N ASP A 33 -3.87 -14.52 6.32
CA ASP A 33 -2.71 -14.07 7.09
C ASP A 33 -2.61 -12.55 7.08
N PHE A 34 -2.42 -11.94 8.25
CA PHE A 34 -2.08 -10.53 8.38
C PHE A 34 -0.88 -10.32 9.32
N ILE A 35 -0.10 -9.27 9.04
CA ILE A 35 1.10 -8.94 9.81
C ILE A 35 0.79 -7.83 10.80
N VAL A 36 1.08 -8.08 12.07
CA VAL A 36 1.01 -7.07 13.13
C VAL A 36 2.40 -6.46 13.31
N MET A 37 2.50 -5.14 13.13
CA MET A 37 3.74 -4.40 13.35
C MET A 37 3.53 -3.02 13.96
N ARG A 38 4.57 -2.47 14.59
CA ARG A 38 4.58 -1.05 14.98
C ARG A 38 4.68 -0.21 13.71
N ALA A 39 3.97 0.91 13.67
CA ALA A 39 4.07 1.86 12.56
C ALA A 39 5.51 2.34 12.32
N SER A 40 6.35 2.43 13.36
CA SER A 40 7.77 2.80 13.25
C SER A 40 8.65 1.72 12.60
N ASP A 41 8.21 0.46 12.62
CA ASP A 41 8.96 -0.67 12.08
C ASP A 41 8.52 -0.98 10.63
N TYR A 42 7.50 -0.28 10.15
CA TYR A 42 7.11 -0.27 8.75
C TYR A 42 8.04 0.68 7.99
N ASP A 43 9.06 0.13 7.33
CA ASP A 43 9.91 0.83 6.36
C ASP A 43 9.29 0.79 4.96
N GLY A 44 7.96 0.81 4.88
CA GLY A 44 7.26 0.75 3.61
C GLY A 44 7.25 2.08 2.89
N GLU A 45 6.90 2.04 1.61
CA GLU A 45 6.78 3.24 0.80
C GLU A 45 5.79 4.22 1.44
N PRO A 46 6.09 5.53 1.40
CA PRO A 46 5.15 6.53 1.88
C PRO A 46 3.82 6.36 1.13
N PRO A 47 2.68 6.62 1.80
CA PRO A 47 1.40 6.60 1.11
C PRO A 47 1.44 7.59 -0.06
N LEU A 48 0.82 7.20 -1.17
CA LEU A 48 0.69 8.05 -2.35
C LEU A 48 0.05 9.37 -1.95
N THR A 49 0.62 10.47 -2.43
CA THR A 49 0.03 11.80 -2.32
C THR A 49 -1.28 11.85 -3.10
N GLU A 50 -2.17 12.79 -2.76
CA GLU A 50 -3.40 13.01 -3.54
C GLU A 50 -3.11 13.28 -5.02
N GLY A 51 -1.97 13.92 -5.33
CA GLY A 51 -1.54 14.16 -6.71
C GLY A 51 -1.21 12.86 -7.43
N GLU A 52 -0.46 11.97 -6.80
CA GLU A 52 -0.10 10.66 -7.37
C GLU A 52 -1.32 9.75 -7.53
N ILE A 53 -2.26 9.77 -6.57
CA ILE A 53 -3.53 9.05 -6.67
C ILE A 53 -4.32 9.53 -7.90
N ARG A 54 -4.46 10.84 -8.10
CA ARG A 54 -5.17 11.39 -9.28
C ARG A 54 -4.52 10.98 -10.61
N VAL A 55 -3.19 10.91 -10.65
CA VAL A 55 -2.45 10.45 -11.84
C VAL A 55 -2.74 8.97 -12.12
N LEU A 56 -2.70 8.13 -11.09
CA LEU A 56 -3.00 6.70 -11.19
C LEU A 56 -4.44 6.46 -11.62
N GLU A 57 -5.42 7.12 -11.01
CA GLU A 57 -6.83 7.01 -11.38
C GLU A 57 -7.07 7.41 -12.83
N LYS A 58 -6.44 8.50 -13.29
CA LYS A 58 -6.51 8.92 -14.69
C LYS A 58 -5.91 7.86 -15.63
N GLY A 59 -4.73 7.35 -15.32
CA GLY A 59 -4.06 6.32 -16.12
C GLY A 59 -4.87 5.02 -16.18
N TYR A 60 -5.45 4.61 -15.05
CA TYR A 60 -6.32 3.45 -14.95
C TYR A 60 -7.59 3.62 -15.80
N ALA A 61 -8.24 4.79 -15.73
CA ALA A 61 -9.40 5.10 -16.55
C ALA A 61 -9.07 5.10 -18.06
N GLN A 62 -7.89 5.58 -18.46
CA GLN A 62 -7.40 5.52 -19.84
C GLN A 62 -7.16 4.08 -20.29
N ALA A 63 -6.54 3.25 -19.44
CA ALA A 63 -6.33 1.83 -19.71
C ALA A 63 -7.64 1.07 -19.92
N LEU A 64 -8.64 1.32 -19.05
CA LEU A 64 -9.97 0.72 -19.21
C LEU A 64 -10.67 1.11 -20.51
N ARG A 65 -10.38 2.30 -21.05
CA ARG A 65 -10.89 2.76 -22.36
C ARG A 65 -10.04 2.31 -23.55
N GLY A 66 -8.96 1.55 -23.32
CA GLY A 66 -8.00 1.18 -24.37
C GLY A 66 -7.20 2.36 -24.91
N GLU A 67 -7.18 3.49 -24.18
CA GLU A 67 -6.42 4.71 -24.51
C GLU A 67 -4.97 4.65 -23.98
N THR A 68 -4.53 3.50 -23.45
CA THR A 68 -3.13 3.26 -23.12
C THR A 68 -2.33 3.21 -24.41
N ARG A 69 -1.64 4.31 -24.72
CA ARG A 69 -0.66 4.33 -25.79
C ARG A 69 0.47 3.36 -25.47
N ASP A 70 0.83 2.56 -26.46
CA ASP A 70 2.01 1.72 -26.36
C ASP A 70 3.25 2.61 -26.22
N ALA A 71 4.22 2.16 -25.42
CA ALA A 71 5.48 2.90 -25.23
C ALA A 71 6.21 3.11 -26.56
N PHE A 72 6.13 2.16 -27.48
CA PHE A 72 6.66 2.26 -28.84
C PHE A 72 5.90 3.28 -29.69
N GLU A 73 4.58 3.38 -29.58
CA GLU A 73 3.79 4.40 -30.28
C GLU A 73 4.14 5.81 -29.78
N SER A 74 4.26 5.97 -28.46
CA SER A 74 4.65 7.24 -27.84
C SER A 74 6.06 7.66 -28.25
N LEU A 75 7.00 6.70 -28.29
CA LEU A 75 8.37 6.93 -28.76
C LEU A 75 8.42 7.26 -30.25
N ALA A 76 7.58 6.62 -31.08
CA ALA A 76 7.50 6.90 -32.51
C ALA A 76 7.00 8.32 -32.80
N GLU A 77 5.97 8.79 -32.08
CA GLU A 77 5.52 10.20 -32.19
C GLU A 77 6.60 11.19 -31.75
N ILE A 78 7.29 10.91 -30.64
CA ILE A 78 8.40 11.78 -30.17
C ILE A 78 9.50 11.84 -31.23
N ARG A 79 9.89 10.70 -31.83
CA ARG A 79 10.87 10.66 -32.92
C ARG A 79 10.40 11.45 -34.14
N ALA A 80 9.14 11.31 -34.53
CA ALA A 80 8.58 12.04 -35.67
C ALA A 80 8.53 13.56 -35.44
N ILE A 81 8.26 14.02 -34.21
CA ILE A 81 8.18 15.44 -33.86
C ILE A 81 9.57 16.07 -33.71
N TYR A 82 10.52 15.36 -33.10
CA TYR A 82 11.83 15.91 -32.72
C TYR A 82 12.99 15.45 -33.62
N GLY A 83 12.74 14.58 -34.60
CA GLY A 83 13.74 14.12 -35.57
C GLY A 83 14.83 13.22 -34.98
N LEU A 84 14.49 12.44 -33.94
CA LEU A 84 15.39 11.49 -33.26
C LEU A 84 15.44 10.13 -33.98
#